data_AF-A0A3N5HLD7-F1
#
_entry.id   AF-A0A3N5HLD7-F1
#
_cell.length_a   1.000
_cell.length_b   1.000
_cell.length_c   1.000
_cell.angle_alpha   90.00
_cell.angle_beta   90.00
_cell.angle_gamma   90.00
#
_symmetry.space_group_name_H-M   'P 1'
#
loop_
_entity.id
_entity.type
_entity.pdbx_description
1 polymer ?
#
loop_
_entity_poly.entity_id
_entity_poly.type
_entity_poly.pdbx_seq_one_letter_code
_entity_poly.pdbx_strand_id
1 'polypeptide(L)' 'MIDVTEVRLLGDHRLYVRFEDGVGGEVDVAGLVEFEG' A
#
# COMPACT_ATOMS: atom_id res chain seq x y z
N MET A 1 4.29 -13.36 -11.24
CA MET A 1 3.97 -11.94 -11.01
C MET A 1 2.88 -11.96 -9.96
N ILE A 2 3.01 -11.20 -8.89
CA ILE A 2 1.99 -11.15 -7.83
C ILE A 2 1.37 -9.77 -7.93
N ASP A 3 0.05 -9.74 -8.10
CA ASP A 3 -0.70 -8.50 -8.29
C ASP A 3 -1.37 -8.01 -6.98
N VAL A 4 -1.50 -6.70 -6.86
CA VAL A 4 -2.25 -6.05 -5.78
C VAL A 4 -3.74 -6.13 -6.09
N THR A 5 -4.51 -6.66 -5.16
CA THR A 5 -5.98 -6.84 -5.31
C THR A 5 -6.77 -5.84 -4.48
N GLU A 6 -6.19 -5.29 -3.42
CA GLU A 6 -6.84 -4.32 -2.55
C GLU A 6 -5.85 -3.31 -1.99
N VAL A 7 -6.26 -2.03 -1.97
CA VAL A 7 -5.54 -0.95 -1.31
C VAL A 7 -6.54 -0.15 -0.46
N ARG A 8 -6.21 0.09 0.81
CA ARG A 8 -7.00 0.96 1.70
C ARG A 8 -6.11 2.02 2.33
N LEU A 9 -6.60 3.25 2.37
CA LEU A 9 -5.99 4.33 3.13
C LEU A 9 -6.22 4.07 4.62
N LEU A 10 -5.16 4.11 5.43
CA LEU A 10 -5.23 4.00 6.89
C LEU A 10 -4.93 5.33 7.61
N GLY A 11 -4.47 6.35 6.88
CA GLY A 11 -4.07 7.66 7.39
C GLY A 11 -3.01 8.28 6.49
N ASP A 12 -2.50 9.46 6.86
CA ASP A 12 -1.58 10.33 6.11
C ASP A 12 -0.85 9.66 4.93
N HIS A 13 0.11 8.79 5.23
CA HIS A 13 0.93 8.08 4.25
C HIS A 13 0.94 6.57 4.47
N ARG A 14 -0.06 6.04 5.18
CA ARG A 14 -0.13 4.62 5.52
C ARG A 14 -1.21 3.91 4.71
N LEU A 15 -0.80 2.83 4.05
CA LEU A 15 -1.66 2.00 3.23
C LEU A 15 -1.74 0.59 3.82
N TYR A 16 -2.93 -0.01 3.79
CA TYR A 16 -3.06 -1.45 3.80
C TYR A 16 -3.06 -1.95 2.35
N VAL A 17 -2.26 -2.96 2.05
CA VAL A 17 -2.17 -3.59 0.73
C VAL A 17 -2.43 -5.09 0.88
N ARG A 18 -3.21 -5.66 -0.04
CA ARG A 18 -3.41 -7.11 -0.16
C ARG A 18 -3.06 -7.59 -1.55
N PHE A 19 -2.40 -8.74 -1.60
CA PHE A 19 -1.99 -9.42 -2.83
C PHE A 19 -2.93 -10.59 -3.16
N GLU A 20 -2.92 -11.03 -4.42
CA GLU A 20 -3.76 -12.13 -4.90
C GLU A 20 -3.49 -13.49 -4.21
N ASP A 21 -2.27 -13.67 -3.69
CA ASP A 21 -1.86 -14.86 -2.93
C ASP A 21 -2.42 -14.89 -1.50
N GLY A 22 -3.15 -13.84 -1.11
CA GLY A 22 -3.79 -13.69 0.19
C GLY A 22 -2.92 -13.00 1.23
N VAL A 23 -1.65 -12.69 0.94
CA VAL A 23 -0.79 -11.92 1.83
C VAL A 23 -1.27 -10.47 1.89
N GLY A 24 -1.30 -9.89 3.09
CA GLY A 24 -1.62 -8.48 3.27
C GLY A 24 -0.86 -7.88 4.44
N GLY A 25 -0.66 -6.56 4.38
CA GLY A 25 0.11 -5.83 5.38
C GLY A 25 -0.02 -4.32 5.24
N GLU A 26 0.54 -3.62 6.22
CA GLU A 26 0.60 -2.16 6.23
C GLU A 26 1.97 -1.68 5.72
N VAL A 27 1.96 -0.61 4.92
CA VAL A 27 3.16 0.06 4.44
C VAL A 27 3.02 1.57 4.64
N ASP A 28 4.09 2.18 5.14
CA ASP A 28 4.25 3.63 5.17
C ASP A 28 4.99 4.07 3.91
N VAL A 29 4.34 4.87 3.07
CA VAL A 29 4.87 5.31 1.78
C VAL A 29 5.52 6.69 1.86
N ALA A 30 5.52 7.37 3.02
CA ALA A 30 6.06 8.72 3.18
C ALA A 30 7.52 8.84 2.72
N GLY A 31 8.32 7.78 2.91
CA GLY A 31 9.72 7.73 2.50
C GLY A 31 9.98 6.96 1.20
N LEU A 32 8.94 6.44 0.55
CA LEU A 32 9.08 5.58 -0.63
C LEU A 32 8.78 6.33 -1.93
N VAL A 33 8.00 7.40 -1.87
CA VAL A 33 7.58 8.19 -3.03
C VAL A 33 7.60 9.68 -2.69
N GLU A 34 8.02 10.49 -3.66
CA GLU A 34 7.82 11.94 -3.59
C GLU A 34 6.39 12.26 -4.03
N PHE A 35 5.68 13.04 -3.23
CA PHE A 35 4.34 13.51 -3.55
C PHE A 35 4.46 14.83 -4.30
N GLU A 36 4.39 14.78 -5.63
CA GLU A 36 4.19 15.98 -6.46
C GLU A 36 2.68 16.16 -6.72
N GLY A 37 2.17 17.35 -6.38
CA GLY A 37 0.76 17.74 -6.55
C GLY A 37 0.62 19.00 -7.39
#